data_AF-H6QZA7-F1
#
_entry.id   AF-H6QZA7-F1
#
_cell.length_a   1.000
_cell.length_b   1.000
_cell.length_c   1.000
_cell.angle_alpha   90.00
_cell.angle_beta   90.00
_cell.angle_gamma   90.00
#
_symmetry.space_group_name_H-M   'P 1'
#
loop_
_entity.id
_entity.type
_entity.pdbx_description
1 polymer ?
#
loop_
_entity_poly.entity_id
_entity_poly.type
_entity_poly.pdbx_seq_one_letter_code
_entity_poly.pdbx_strand_id
1 'polypeptide(L)'
;MGLDARRLEGWSEAGAAATRSFWATFVRSLAEHGTLRPDIDAETAADSLFALGSPHVFRLLRRESGWPARKYRDWLADAVAAHLLAR
;
A
#
# COMPACT_ATOMS: atom_id res chain seq x y z
N MET A 1 -7.34 19.18 27.05
CA MET A 1 -8.02 18.29 26.08
C MET A 1 -7.05 17.17 25.73
N GLY A 2 -7.06 16.07 26.49
CA GLY A 2 -6.07 15.00 26.38
C GLY A 2 -6.55 13.90 25.42
N LEU A 3 -5.78 13.63 24.37
CA LEU A 3 -5.99 12.46 23.52
C LEU A 3 -5.53 11.22 24.31
N ASP A 4 -6.43 10.28 24.55
CA ASP A 4 -6.09 9.01 25.20
C ASP A 4 -5.47 8.02 24.20
N ALA A 5 -4.65 7.08 24.68
CA ALA A 5 -3.92 6.12 23.84
C ALA A 5 -4.86 5.23 23.00
N ARG A 6 -6.03 4.88 23.53
CA ARG A 6 -7.05 4.09 22.82
C ARG A 6 -7.63 4.83 21.62
N ARG A 7 -7.80 6.15 21.72
CA ARG A 7 -8.25 7.00 20.60
C ARG A 7 -7.17 7.14 19.53
N LEU A 8 -5.88 7.14 19.90
CA LEU A 8 -4.77 7.13 18.95
C LEU A 8 -4.63 5.79 18.22
N GLU A 9 -4.79 4.67 18.94
CA GLU A 9 -4.82 3.33 18.35
C GLU A 9 -5.97 3.17 17.35
N GLY A 10 -7.19 3.58 17.74
CA GLY A 10 -8.35 3.54 16.84
C GLY A 10 -8.19 4.40 15.59
N TRP A 11 -7.49 5.54 15.66
CA TRP A 11 -7.16 6.35 14.47
C TRP A 11 -6.12 5.69 13.57
N SER A 12 -5.14 4.98 14.16
CA SER A 12 -4.14 4.22 13.40
C SER A 12 -4.77 3.02 12.68
N GLU A 13 -5.63 2.26 13.37
CA GLU A 13 -6.35 1.12 12.79
C GLU A 13 -7.33 1.56 11.69
N ALA A 14 -8.10 2.62 11.92
CA ALA A 14 -9.00 3.17 10.91
C ALA A 14 -8.22 3.66 9.67
N GLY A 15 -7.05 4.28 9.87
CA GLY A 15 -6.16 4.68 8.78
C GLY A 15 -5.60 3.48 8.00
N ALA A 16 -5.21 2.42 8.70
CA ALA A 16 -4.77 1.17 8.08
C ALA A 16 -5.89 0.49 7.27
N ALA A 17 -7.11 0.42 7.85
CA ALA A 17 -8.28 -0.13 7.18
C ALA A 17 -8.68 0.66 5.93
N ALA A 18 -8.67 2.00 6.01
CA ALA A 18 -8.92 2.87 4.86
C ALA A 18 -7.87 2.67 3.76
N THR A 19 -6.58 2.56 4.13
CA THR A 19 -5.50 2.28 3.19
C THR A 19 -5.68 0.91 2.53
N ARG A 20 -6.02 -0.13 3.29
CA ARG A 20 -6.29 -1.47 2.74
C ARG A 20 -7.47 -1.46 1.78
N SER A 21 -8.56 -0.79 2.13
CA SER A 21 -9.75 -0.65 1.27
C SER A 21 -9.45 0.06 -0.06
N PHE A 22 -8.63 1.11 0.00
CA PHE A 22 -8.14 1.81 -1.20
C PHE A 22 -7.38 0.85 -2.13
N TRP A 23 -6.42 0.10 -1.59
CA TRP A 23 -5.63 -0.85 -2.39
C TRP A 23 -6.44 -2.03 -2.92
N ALA A 24 -7.39 -2.55 -2.14
CA ALA A 24 -8.30 -3.60 -2.60
C ALA A 24 -9.15 -3.15 -3.79
N THR A 25 -9.61 -1.90 -3.79
CA THR A 25 -10.34 -1.32 -4.92
C THR A 25 -9.46 -1.19 -6.16
N PHE A 26 -8.21 -0.75 -5.98
CA PHE A 26 -7.25 -0.65 -7.08
C PHE A 26 -6.94 -2.01 -7.70
N VAL A 27 -6.67 -3.04 -6.89
CA VAL A 27 -6.38 -4.40 -7.37
C VAL A 27 -7.57 -5.03 -8.07
N ARG A 28 -8.79 -4.82 -7.57
CA ARG A 28 -9.99 -5.30 -8.25
C ARG A 28 -10.07 -4.78 -9.68
N SER A 29 -9.78 -3.48 -9.88
CA SER A 29 -9.74 -2.91 -11.23
C SER A 29 -8.65 -3.57 -12.11
N LEU A 30 -7.45 -3.82 -11.56
CA LEU A 30 -6.39 -4.53 -12.30
C LEU A 30 -6.80 -5.95 -12.69
N ALA A 31 -7.48 -6.66 -11.79
CA ALA A 31 -8.01 -8.01 -12.03
C ALA A 31 -9.09 -8.02 -13.12
N GLU A 32 -10.03 -7.07 -13.08
CA GLU A 32 -11.08 -6.90 -14.09
C GLU A 32 -10.50 -6.65 -15.49
N HIS A 33 -9.35 -5.98 -15.58
CA HIS A 33 -8.63 -5.76 -16.83
C HIS A 33 -7.70 -6.92 -17.25
N GLY A 34 -7.63 -8.00 -16.46
CA GLY A 34 -6.77 -9.15 -16.77
C GLY A 34 -5.27 -8.84 -16.74
N THR A 35 -4.87 -7.82 -15.97
CA THR A 35 -3.47 -7.33 -15.95
C THR A 35 -2.61 -7.97 -14.87
N LEU A 36 -3.24 -8.59 -13.87
CA LEU A 36 -2.53 -9.32 -12.83
C LEU A 36 -1.80 -10.54 -13.42
N ARG A 37 -0.62 -10.84 -12.88
CA ARG A 37 0.10 -12.08 -13.20
C ARG A 37 -0.76 -13.30 -12.82
N PRO A 38 -0.69 -14.41 -13.58
CA PRO A 38 -1.65 -15.51 -13.46
C PRO A 38 -1.56 -16.29 -12.14
N ASP A 39 -0.47 -16.16 -11.41
CA ASP A 39 -0.18 -16.88 -10.16
C ASP A 39 -0.46 -16.06 -8.89
N ILE A 40 -1.02 -14.86 -9.01
CA ILE A 40 -1.43 -14.05 -7.84
C ILE A 40 -2.95 -13.88 -7.81
N ASP A 41 -3.55 -14.19 -6.66
CA ASP A 41 -4.95 -13.87 -6.41
C ASP A 41 -5.13 -12.39 -6.00
N ALA A 42 -6.34 -11.88 -6.18
CA ALA A 42 -6.64 -10.46 -5.93
C ALA A 42 -6.51 -10.04 -4.46
N GLU A 43 -6.72 -10.96 -3.50
CA GLU A 43 -6.58 -10.65 -2.08
C GLU A 43 -5.10 -10.51 -1.71
N THR A 44 -4.27 -11.47 -2.12
CA THR A 44 -2.81 -11.42 -1.95
C THR A 44 -2.19 -10.20 -2.64
N ALA A 45 -2.68 -9.84 -3.83
CA ALA A 45 -2.24 -8.64 -4.53
C ALA A 45 -2.60 -7.36 -3.75
N ALA A 46 -3.81 -7.28 -3.17
CA ALA A 46 -4.24 -6.14 -2.36
C ALA A 46 -3.44 -6.01 -1.06
N ASP A 47 -3.18 -7.11 -0.37
CA ASP A 47 -2.38 -7.13 0.85
C ASP A 47 -0.91 -6.76 0.55
N SER A 48 -0.37 -7.18 -0.59
CA SER A 48 0.97 -6.76 -1.05
C SER A 48 1.06 -5.25 -1.27
N LEU A 49 0.07 -4.67 -1.95
CA LEU A 49 -0.02 -3.22 -2.15
C LEU A 49 -0.22 -2.45 -0.84
N PHE A 50 -1.05 -2.97 0.05
CA PHE A 50 -1.24 -2.39 1.38
C PHE A 50 0.08 -2.36 2.16
N ALA A 51 0.85 -3.44 2.16
CA ALA A 51 2.14 -3.49 2.83
C ALA A 51 3.12 -2.46 2.24
N LEU A 52 3.33 -2.48 0.92
CA LEU A 52 4.28 -1.62 0.21
C LEU A 52 3.88 -0.13 0.24
N GLY A 53 2.59 0.16 0.10
CA GLY A 53 2.05 1.51 0.06
C GLY A 53 1.62 2.07 1.41
N SER A 54 1.87 1.36 2.52
CA SER A 54 1.41 1.77 3.85
C SER A 54 2.03 3.11 4.28
N PRO A 55 1.33 3.92 5.10
CA PRO A 55 1.90 5.12 5.71
C PRO A 55 3.18 4.84 6.51
N HIS A 56 3.31 3.64 7.07
CA HIS A 56 4.50 3.20 7.79
C HIS A 56 5.71 3.09 6.85
N VAL A 57 5.58 2.39 5.72
CA VAL A 57 6.66 2.26 4.73
C VAL A 57 7.02 3.62 4.11
N PHE A 58 6.03 4.44 3.80
CA PHE A 58 6.26 5.82 3.36
C PHE A 58 7.14 6.59 4.36
N ARG A 59 6.82 6.52 5.66
CA ARG A 59 7.59 7.18 6.72
C ARG A 59 9.01 6.62 6.82
N LEU A 60 9.18 5.30 6.84
CA LEU A 60 10.50 4.67 6.91
C LEU A 60 11.40 5.12 5.75
N LEU A 61 10.89 5.10 4.51
CA LEU A 61 11.70 5.45 3.34
C LEU A 61 11.95 6.96 3.22
N ARG A 62 10.97 7.80 3.53
CA ARG A 62 11.10 9.27 3.40
C ARG A 62 11.84 9.92 4.57
N ARG A 63 11.65 9.43 5.79
CA ARG A 63 12.20 10.05 7.01
C ARG A 63 13.47 9.36 7.46
N GLU A 64 13.44 8.04 7.62
CA GLU A 64 14.60 7.30 8.13
C GLU A 64 15.65 7.09 7.03
N SER A 65 15.22 6.72 5.82
CA SER A 65 16.14 6.49 4.69
C SER A 65 16.41 7.75 3.86
N GLY A 66 15.78 8.89 4.20
CA GLY A 66 16.03 10.19 3.55
C GLY A 66 15.68 10.28 2.06
N TRP A 67 14.92 9.33 1.51
CA TRP A 67 14.61 9.35 0.07
C TRP A 67 13.79 10.57 -0.29
N PRO A 68 14.00 11.24 -1.43
CA PRO A 68 13.06 12.24 -1.97
C PRO A 68 11.69 11.63 -2.31
N ALA A 69 10.64 12.47 -2.34
CA ALA A 69 9.28 12.02 -2.66
C ALA A 69 9.18 11.35 -4.04
N ARG A 70 9.88 11.91 -5.03
CA ARG A 70 9.96 11.34 -6.38
C ARG A 70 10.55 9.92 -6.35
N LYS A 71 11.67 9.73 -5.65
CA LYS A 71 12.32 8.42 -5.53
C LYS A 71 11.40 7.38 -4.89
N TYR A 72 10.66 7.74 -3.84
CA TYR A 72 9.66 6.85 -3.24
C TYR A 72 8.56 6.46 -4.23
N ARG A 73 8.03 7.43 -4.98
CA ARG A 73 6.96 7.17 -5.96
C ARG A 73 7.43 6.24 -7.08
N ASP A 74 8.60 6.53 -7.65
CA ASP A 74 9.18 5.73 -8.73
C ASP A 74 9.42 4.30 -8.25
N TRP A 75 10.07 4.14 -7.09
CA TRP A 75 10.31 2.83 -6.49
C TRP A 75 9.02 2.06 -6.20
N LEU A 76 8.00 2.71 -5.64
CA LEU A 76 6.75 2.04 -5.31
C LEU A 76 6.05 1.56 -6.59
N ALA A 77 6.03 2.39 -7.63
CA ALA A 77 5.45 2.01 -8.92
C ALA A 77 6.18 0.82 -9.53
N ASP A 78 7.52 0.86 -9.56
CA ASP A 78 8.35 -0.22 -10.11
C ASP A 78 8.16 -1.53 -9.31
N ALA A 79 8.16 -1.46 -7.97
CA ALA A 79 8.00 -2.61 -7.10
C ALA A 79 6.61 -3.25 -7.25
N VAL A 80 5.56 -2.43 -7.30
CA VAL A 80 4.17 -2.89 -7.52
C VAL A 80 4.03 -3.51 -8.90
N ALA A 81 4.53 -2.85 -9.95
CA ALA A 81 4.44 -3.37 -11.32
C ALA A 81 5.15 -4.71 -11.45
N ALA A 82 6.38 -4.81 -10.92
CA ALA A 82 7.17 -6.04 -10.94
C ALA A 82 6.52 -7.19 -10.15
N HIS A 83 5.84 -6.86 -9.04
CA HIS A 83 5.20 -7.86 -8.20
C HIS A 83 3.83 -8.31 -8.72
N LEU A 84 3.06 -7.42 -9.35
CA LEU A 84 1.66 -7.70 -9.68
C LEU A 84 1.39 -7.99 -11.15
N LEU A 85 2.17 -7.43 -12.07
CA LEU A 85 1.82 -7.46 -13.49
C LEU A 85 2.54 -8.60 -14.21
N ALA A 86 1.85 -9.17 -15.20
CA ALA A 86 2.50 -10.02 -16.19
C ALA A 86 3.52 -9.18 -16.99
N ARG A 87 4.68 -9.79 -17.32
CA ARG A 87 5.70 -9.14 -18.16
C ARG A 87 5.27 -9.08 -19.62
#